data_AF-A0A4Q8R0N3-F1
#
_entry.id   AF-A0A4Q8R0N3-F1
#
_cell.length_a   1.000
_cell.length_b   1.000
_cell.length_c   1.000
_cell.angle_alpha   90.00
_cell.angle_beta   90.00
_cell.angle_gamma   90.00
#
_symmetry.space_group_name_H-M   'P 1'
#
loop_
_entity.id
_entity.type
_entity.pdbx_description
1 polymer ?
#
loop_
_entity_poly.entity_id
_entity_poly.type
_entity_poly.pdbx_seq_one_letter_code
_entity_poly.pdbx_strand_id
1 'polypeptide(L)'
;MTSLKILAAAALLSATAATPVFAQAAIQEPGLYAFYHPNADLLNGGAPTPAARLESEPPSALQYYNEEASGIDTCAQRHRSYNPATGTFLGRDRHRYRCE
;
A
#
# COMPACT_ATOMS: atom_id res chain seq x y z
N MET A 1 -27.59 11.87 -42.35
CA MET A 1 -27.38 12.85 -41.25
C MET A 1 -26.78 12.25 -39.99
N THR A 2 -27.00 10.97 -39.69
CA THR A 2 -26.52 10.30 -38.46
C THR A 2 -25.03 9.96 -38.50
N SER A 3 -24.50 9.43 -39.60
CA SER A 3 -23.07 9.04 -39.70
C SER A 3 -22.11 10.22 -39.55
N LEU A 4 -22.48 11.38 -40.10
CA LEU A 4 -21.68 12.61 -40.01
C LEU A 4 -21.61 13.13 -38.57
N LYS A 5 -22.70 12.99 -37.80
CA LYS A 5 -22.73 13.29 -36.37
C LYS A 5 -21.87 12.33 -35.54
N ILE A 6 -21.86 11.04 -35.89
CA ILE A 6 -21.02 10.04 -35.22
C ILE A 6 -19.54 10.31 -35.47
N LEU A 7 -19.16 10.62 -36.72
CA LEU A 7 -17.78 10.97 -37.05
C LEU A 7 -17.32 12.26 -36.34
N ALA A 8 -18.20 13.27 -36.28
CA ALA A 8 -17.90 14.49 -35.53
C ALA A 8 -17.72 14.22 -34.02
N ALA A 9 -18.59 13.40 -33.42
CA ALA A 9 -18.47 13.01 -32.02
C ALA A 9 -17.18 12.21 -31.75
N ALA A 10 -16.86 11.25 -32.61
CA ALA A 10 -15.64 10.46 -32.51
C ALA A 10 -14.37 11.31 -32.67
N ALA A 11 -14.39 12.31 -33.57
CA ALA A 11 -13.29 13.24 -33.76
C ALA A 11 -13.08 14.14 -32.52
N LEU A 12 -14.16 14.67 -31.94
CA LEU A 12 -14.09 15.47 -30.71
C LEU A 12 -13.58 14.65 -29.52
N LEU A 13 -14.04 13.39 -29.38
CA LEU A 13 -13.58 12.49 -28.32
C LEU A 13 -12.12 12.06 -28.52
N SER A 14 -11.69 11.88 -29.77
CA SER A 14 -10.28 11.56 -30.08
C SER A 14 -9.37 12.76 -29.78
N ALA A 15 -9.85 13.98 -29.97
CA ALA A 15 -9.09 15.19 -29.68
C ALA A 15 -8.81 15.37 -28.17
N THR A 16 -9.67 14.88 -27.28
CA THR A 16 -9.41 14.92 -25.82
C THR A 16 -8.38 13.88 -25.36
N ALA A 17 -8.28 12.75 -26.06
CA ALA A 17 -7.25 11.74 -25.80
C ALA A 17 -5.89 12.08 -26.42
N ALA A 18 -5.88 12.98 -27.43
CA ALA A 18 -4.67 13.35 -28.18
C ALA A 18 -3.78 14.38 -27.46
N THR A 19 -4.22 14.99 -26.36
CA THR A 19 -3.35 15.85 -25.54
C THR A 19 -2.62 14.99 -24.51
N PRO A 20 -1.31 14.70 -24.68
CA PRO A 20 -0.53 14.18 -23.57
C PRO A 20 -0.50 15.25 -22.49
N VAL A 21 -1.14 14.98 -21.34
CA VAL A 21 -0.89 15.77 -20.12
C VAL A 21 0.50 15.36 -19.66
N PHE A 22 1.52 16.07 -20.16
CA PHE A 22 2.86 15.97 -19.57
C PHE A 22 2.74 16.40 -18.11
N ALA A 23 3.21 15.54 -17.20
CA ALA A 23 3.34 15.91 -15.79
C ALA A 23 4.20 17.18 -15.73
N GLN A 24 3.60 18.30 -15.32
CA GLN A 24 4.33 19.54 -15.12
C GLN A 24 5.34 19.31 -14.00
N ALA A 25 6.58 19.75 -14.19
CA ALA A 25 7.58 19.71 -13.13
C ALA A 25 7.06 20.52 -11.94
N ALA A 26 6.84 19.87 -10.80
CA ALA A 26 6.38 20.53 -9.58
C ALA A 26 7.37 21.63 -9.14
N ILE A 27 8.68 21.38 -9.31
CA ILE A 27 9.78 22.32 -9.15
C ILE A 27 10.93 21.98 -10.12
N GLN A 28 11.81 22.93 -10.41
CA GLN A 28 12.96 22.73 -11.32
C GLN A 28 14.02 21.78 -10.75
N GLU A 29 14.21 21.72 -9.42
CA GLU A 29 15.28 20.94 -8.78
C GLU A 29 14.73 19.99 -7.70
N PRO A 30 14.02 18.91 -8.07
CA PRO A 30 13.46 17.96 -7.12
C PRO A 30 14.54 17.28 -6.26
N GLY A 31 15.75 17.08 -6.79
CA GLY A 31 16.87 16.51 -6.02
C GLY A 31 17.39 17.43 -4.91
N LEU A 32 17.45 18.75 -5.16
CA LEU A 32 17.87 19.72 -4.16
C LEU A 32 16.84 19.84 -3.03
N TYR A 33 15.55 19.81 -3.38
CA TYR A 33 14.49 19.79 -2.37
C TYR A 33 14.55 18.52 -1.53
N ALA A 34 14.74 17.34 -2.13
CA ALA A 34 14.88 16.09 -1.39
C ALA A 34 16.10 16.12 -0.45
N PHE A 35 17.16 16.85 -0.79
CA PHE A 35 18.32 17.02 0.09
C PHE A 35 17.98 17.85 1.35
N TYR A 36 17.25 18.96 1.20
CA TYR A 36 16.86 19.82 2.34
C TYR A 36 15.61 19.34 3.08
N HIS A 37 14.78 18.51 2.45
CA HIS A 37 13.53 17.97 2.97
C HIS A 37 13.45 16.45 2.71
N PRO A 38 14.32 15.64 3.34
CA PRO A 38 14.48 14.20 3.03
C PRO A 38 13.22 13.37 3.22
N ASN A 39 12.29 13.86 4.04
CA ASN A 39 11.07 13.15 4.43
C ASN A 39 9.79 13.84 3.95
N ALA A 40 9.88 14.85 3.08
CA ALA A 40 8.73 15.57 2.57
C ALA A 40 8.38 15.15 1.12
N ASP A 41 7.12 14.89 0.87
CA ASP A 41 6.57 14.57 -0.45
C ASP A 41 6.15 15.86 -1.19
N LEU A 42 6.92 16.23 -2.21
CA LEU A 42 6.66 17.38 -3.06
C LEU A 42 5.28 17.37 -3.72
N LEU A 43 4.82 16.19 -4.15
CA LEU A 43 3.55 16.07 -4.88
C LEU A 43 2.35 16.13 -3.94
N ASN A 44 2.59 16.00 -2.63
CA ASN A 44 1.58 16.05 -1.58
C ASN A 44 1.82 17.24 -0.63
N GLY A 45 2.28 18.37 -1.17
CA GLY A 45 2.39 19.64 -0.42
C GLY A 45 3.39 19.61 0.74
N GLY A 46 4.37 18.71 0.71
CA GLY A 46 5.36 18.53 1.76
C GLY A 46 4.89 17.64 2.92
N ALA A 47 3.78 16.90 2.74
CA ALA A 47 3.37 15.87 3.69
C ALA A 47 4.49 14.83 3.90
N PRO A 48 4.54 14.14 5.05
CA PRO A 48 5.59 13.15 5.27
C PRO A 48 5.48 12.01 4.25
N THR A 49 6.62 11.58 3.73
CA THR A 49 6.70 10.41 2.84
C THR A 49 6.16 9.17 3.54
N PRO A 50 5.72 8.13 2.79
CA PRO A 50 5.26 6.88 3.40
C PRO A 50 6.29 6.27 4.35
N ALA A 51 7.57 6.34 4.01
CA ALA A 51 8.66 5.88 4.87
C ALA A 51 8.75 6.72 6.16
N ALA A 52 8.73 8.05 6.04
CA ALA A 52 8.79 8.94 7.19
C ALA A 52 7.57 8.82 8.12
N ARG A 53 6.37 8.54 7.57
CA ARG A 53 5.19 8.22 8.37
C ARG A 53 5.43 6.95 9.19
N LEU A 54 5.92 5.89 8.53
CA LEU A 54 6.21 4.62 9.19
C LEU A 54 7.26 4.76 10.29
N GLU A 55 8.26 5.63 10.12
CA GLU A 55 9.25 5.94 11.15
C GLU A 55 8.67 6.71 12.33
N SER A 56 7.63 7.52 12.10
CA SER A 56 6.93 8.27 13.16
C SER A 56 5.89 7.44 13.91
N GLU A 57 5.56 6.25 13.39
CA GLU A 57 4.56 5.38 13.99
C GLU A 57 5.09 4.72 15.27
N PRO A 58 4.23 4.59 16.30
CA PRO A 58 4.65 3.97 17.55
C PRO A 58 5.01 2.49 17.32
N PRO A 59 5.92 1.91 18.13
CA PRO A 59 6.33 0.51 17.98
C PRO A 59 5.16 -0.48 17.95
N SER A 60 4.05 -0.16 18.61
CA SER A 60 2.82 -0.94 18.61
C SER A 60 2.12 -1.00 17.24
N ALA A 61 2.18 0.08 16.45
CA ALA A 61 1.62 0.08 15.10
C ALA A 61 2.43 -0.82 14.16
N LEU A 62 3.76 -0.78 14.27
CA LEU A 62 4.65 -1.71 13.56
C LEU A 62 4.41 -3.17 13.97
N GLN A 63 4.16 -3.44 15.25
CA GLN A 63 3.79 -4.79 15.71
C GLN A 63 2.51 -5.27 15.02
N TYR A 64 1.46 -4.45 14.97
CA TYR A 64 0.22 -4.79 14.28
C TYR A 64 0.44 -5.13 12.79
N TYR A 65 1.21 -4.30 12.07
CA TYR A 65 1.55 -4.58 10.66
C TYR A 65 2.35 -5.87 10.50
N ASN A 66 3.27 -6.15 11.42
CA ASN A 66 4.04 -7.39 11.40
C ASN A 66 3.17 -8.61 11.72
N GLU A 67 2.23 -8.51 12.65
CA GLU A 67 1.28 -9.58 12.97
C GLU A 67 0.39 -9.89 11.76
N GLU A 68 -0.17 -8.85 11.12
CA GLU A 68 -0.99 -9.00 9.92
C GLU A 68 -0.19 -9.52 8.72
N ALA A 69 1.01 -9.00 8.47
CA ALA A 69 1.85 -9.42 7.35
C ALA A 69 2.50 -10.79 7.56
N SER A 70 2.77 -11.18 8.81
CA SER A 70 3.41 -12.46 9.10
C SER A 70 2.50 -13.65 8.88
N GLY A 71 1.17 -13.45 8.89
CA GLY A 71 0.20 -14.54 8.88
C GLY A 71 0.38 -15.50 10.06
N ILE A 72 1.13 -15.09 11.09
CA ILE A 72 1.39 -15.89 12.27
C ILE A 72 0.18 -15.71 13.17
N ASP A 73 -0.70 -16.70 13.12
CA ASP A 73 -1.79 -16.87 14.06
C ASP A 73 -1.24 -16.75 15.50
N THR A 74 -1.91 -16.01 16.39
CA THR A 74 -1.49 -15.87 17.81
C THR A 74 -1.26 -17.23 18.47
N CYS A 75 -1.96 -18.25 17.97
CA CYS A 75 -1.82 -19.61 18.40
C CYS A 75 -0.52 -20.29 17.92
N ALA A 76 -0.03 -19.95 16.73
CA ALA A 76 1.29 -20.34 16.23
C ALA A 76 2.42 -19.73 17.08
N GLN A 77 2.22 -18.52 17.62
CA GLN A 77 3.18 -17.92 18.56
C GLN A 77 3.17 -18.63 19.92
N ARG A 78 1.99 -18.97 20.46
CA ARG A 78 1.88 -19.64 21.77
C ARG A 78 2.28 -21.11 21.74
N HIS A 79 1.96 -21.81 20.68
CA HIS A 79 2.13 -23.25 20.60
C HIS A 79 3.03 -23.63 19.42
N ARG A 80 4.27 -24.02 19.73
CA ARG A 80 5.25 -24.51 18.73
C ARG A 80 4.78 -25.69 17.91
N SER A 81 3.76 -26.41 18.39
CA SER A 81 3.15 -27.58 17.73
C SER A 81 1.94 -27.21 16.86
N TYR A 82 1.64 -25.92 16.69
CA TYR A 82 0.54 -25.46 15.87
C TYR A 82 0.70 -25.90 14.41
N ASN A 83 -0.37 -26.42 13.85
CA ASN A 83 -0.47 -26.83 12.46
C ASN A 83 -1.47 -25.91 11.74
N PRO A 84 -1.01 -25.00 10.87
CA PRO A 84 -1.86 -24.02 10.20
C PRO A 84 -2.85 -24.65 9.22
N ALA A 85 -2.55 -25.82 8.65
CA ALA A 85 -3.47 -26.50 7.73
C ALA A 85 -4.73 -27.05 8.43
N THR A 86 -4.67 -27.24 9.75
CA THR A 86 -5.80 -27.75 10.55
C THR A 86 -6.29 -26.77 11.60
N GLY A 87 -5.54 -25.69 11.87
CA GLY A 87 -5.84 -24.74 12.94
C GLY A 87 -5.78 -25.36 14.34
N THR A 88 -4.87 -26.32 14.55
CA THR A 88 -4.78 -27.06 15.83
C THR A 88 -3.36 -27.10 16.40
N PHE A 89 -3.23 -27.23 17.72
CA PHE A 89 -1.96 -27.42 18.43
C PHE A 89 -1.98 -28.68 19.31
N LEU A 90 -0.80 -29.24 19.64
CA LEU A 90 -0.68 -30.35 20.58
C LEU A 90 -0.71 -29.87 22.04
N GLY A 91 -1.67 -30.38 22.80
CA GLY A 91 -1.76 -30.26 24.25
C GLY A 91 -0.74 -31.13 24.97
N ARG A 92 -0.64 -30.94 26.29
CA ARG A 92 0.35 -31.63 27.14
C ARG A 92 0.10 -33.14 27.25
N ASP A 93 -1.15 -33.56 27.02
CA ASP A 93 -1.65 -34.92 26.93
C ASP A 93 -1.48 -35.56 25.53
N ARG A 94 -0.84 -34.84 24.60
CA ARG A 94 -0.66 -35.19 23.18
C ARG A 94 -1.94 -35.25 22.33
N HIS A 95 -3.06 -34.73 22.81
CA HIS A 95 -4.22 -34.49 21.93
C HIS A 95 -4.11 -33.16 21.19
N ARG A 96 -4.81 -33.04 20.06
CA ARG A 96 -4.87 -31.80 19.28
C ARG A 96 -6.10 -31.00 19.64
N TYR A 97 -5.89 -29.72 19.92
CA TYR A 97 -6.93 -28.75 20.26
C TYR A 97 -6.98 -27.65 19.22
N ARG A 98 -8.16 -27.11 18.95
CA ARG A 98 -8.29 -25.91 18.11
C ARG A 98 -7.81 -24.69 18.87
N CYS A 99 -7.33 -23.73 18.09
CA CYS A 99 -7.10 -22.37 18.54
C CYS A 99 -8.44 -21.63 18.51
N GLU A 100 -8.97 -21.31 19.69
CA GLU A 100 -10.19 -20.51 19.87
C GLU A 100 -9.83 -19.05 20.13
#